data_AF-A0A5N6JW74-F1
#
_entry.id   AF-A0A5N6JW74-F1
#
_cell.length_a   1.000
_cell.length_b   1.000
_cell.length_c   1.000
_cell.angle_alpha   90.00
_cell.angle_beta   90.00
_cell.angle_gamma   90.00
#
_symmetry.space_group_name_H-M   'P 1'
#
loop_
_entity.id
_entity.type
_entity.pdbx_description
1 polymer ?
#
loop_
_entity_poly.entity_id
_entity_poly.type
_entity_poly.pdbx_seq_one_letter_code
_entity_poly.pdbx_strand_id
1 'polypeptide(L)'
;MYNPYYTLIAKRLCGDRKLKMAFQFSLWDLFKKMGETNDDDDDDFEEDTELDTRHIVNLAKMFGTLMAEGGLGLNVLKNLNLSYLQAKTKTFCEVLFITILLQTQKASKEGRDEKTIANLFSRVKDTPQMITGLQYFLKKVVGKTDIAGGKVEKDTVKWGCKVAGDTLQDLLK
;
A
#
# COMPACT_ATOMS: atom_id res chain seq x y z
N MET A 1 -9.26 31.72 -15.98
CA MET A 1 -10.65 31.57 -15.49
C MET A 1 -10.79 30.13 -14.98
N TYR A 2 -10.97 29.95 -13.67
CA TYR A 2 -11.11 28.63 -13.06
C TYR A 2 -12.54 28.12 -13.28
N ASN A 3 -12.67 26.88 -13.78
CA ASN A 3 -13.97 26.24 -13.98
C ASN A 3 -14.27 25.31 -12.79
N PRO A 4 -15.28 25.61 -11.95
CA PRO A 4 -15.66 24.82 -10.77
C PRO A 4 -15.98 23.35 -11.08
N TYR A 5 -16.28 23.02 -12.34
CA TYR A 5 -16.56 21.67 -12.82
C TYR A 5 -15.42 20.68 -12.53
N TYR A 6 -14.16 21.11 -12.67
CA TYR A 6 -12.99 20.24 -12.38
C TYR A 6 -12.84 19.95 -10.88
N THR A 7 -13.29 20.86 -10.03
CA THR A 7 -13.28 20.66 -8.57
C THR A 7 -14.43 19.78 -8.11
N LEU A 8 -15.57 19.79 -8.81
CA LEU A 8 -16.63 18.81 -8.58
C LEU A 8 -16.22 17.39 -9.01
N ILE A 9 -15.53 17.24 -10.14
CA ILE A 9 -14.97 15.94 -10.56
C ILE A 9 -13.92 15.46 -9.56
N ALA A 10 -12.96 16.32 -9.18
CA ALA A 10 -11.95 15.97 -8.18
C ALA A 10 -12.60 15.59 -6.83
N LYS A 11 -13.60 16.34 -6.37
CA LYS A 11 -14.32 16.06 -5.11
C LYS A 11 -15.18 14.79 -5.19
N ARG A 12 -15.74 14.46 -6.36
CA ARG A 12 -16.53 13.24 -6.60
C ARG A 12 -15.63 12.00 -6.72
N LEU A 13 -14.49 12.09 -7.40
CA LEU A 13 -13.49 11.02 -7.45
C LEU A 13 -12.88 10.73 -6.07
N CYS A 14 -12.64 11.75 -5.25
CA CYS A 14 -12.09 11.57 -3.90
C CYS A 14 -13.10 11.01 -2.87
N GLY A 15 -14.40 11.09 -3.15
CA GLY A 15 -15.47 10.78 -2.18
C GLY A 15 -16.45 9.66 -2.58
N ASP A 16 -16.42 9.14 -3.81
CA ASP A 16 -17.38 8.13 -4.24
C ASP A 16 -17.07 6.75 -3.67
N ARG A 17 -17.91 6.30 -2.73
CA ARG A 17 -17.84 4.97 -2.12
C ARG A 17 -17.82 3.84 -3.16
N LYS A 18 -18.51 4.01 -4.30
CA LYS A 18 -18.55 3.00 -5.37
C LYS A 18 -17.20 2.87 -6.06
N LEU A 19 -16.52 3.98 -6.31
CA LEU A 19 -15.18 3.96 -6.90
C LEU A 19 -14.15 3.34 -5.94
N LYS A 20 -14.23 3.67 -4.64
CA LYS A 20 -13.38 3.02 -3.62
C LYS A 20 -13.58 1.52 -3.56
N MET A 21 -14.84 1.07 -3.60
CA MET A 21 -15.16 -0.37 -3.68
C MET A 21 -14.62 -1.00 -4.96
N ALA A 22 -14.77 -0.35 -6.12
CA ALA A 22 -14.23 -0.86 -7.38
C ALA A 22 -12.70 -1.02 -7.32
N PHE A 23 -11.95 -0.02 -6.84
CA PHE A 23 -10.51 -0.14 -6.65
C PHE A 23 -10.12 -1.24 -5.66
N GLN A 24 -10.88 -1.41 -4.58
CA GLN A 24 -10.65 -2.48 -3.61
C GLN A 24 -10.85 -3.86 -4.25
N PHE A 25 -11.95 -4.08 -4.97
CA PHE A 25 -12.20 -5.35 -5.66
C PHE A 25 -11.16 -5.62 -6.73
N SER A 26 -10.82 -4.63 -7.56
CA SER A 26 -9.76 -4.79 -8.57
C SER A 26 -8.40 -5.13 -7.98
N LEU A 27 -8.08 -4.60 -6.79
CA LEU A 27 -6.84 -4.95 -6.08
C LEU A 27 -6.88 -6.39 -5.56
N TRP A 28 -8.02 -6.85 -5.05
CA TRP A 28 -8.18 -8.24 -4.62
C TRP A 28 -8.13 -9.22 -5.78
N ASP A 29 -8.77 -8.91 -6.91
CA ASP A 29 -8.66 -9.70 -8.13
C ASP A 29 -7.22 -9.78 -8.64
N LEU A 30 -6.44 -8.69 -8.47
CA LEU A 30 -5.02 -8.69 -8.80
C LEU A 30 -4.23 -9.64 -7.89
N PHE A 31 -4.52 -9.70 -6.60
CA PHE A 31 -3.87 -10.65 -5.68
C PHE A 31 -4.20 -12.10 -6.07
N LYS A 32 -5.46 -12.39 -6.39
CA LYS A 32 -5.87 -13.70 -6.90
C LYS A 32 -5.11 -14.08 -8.17
N LYS A 33 -4.99 -13.17 -9.14
CA LYS A 33 -4.19 -13.37 -10.37
C LYS A 33 -2.69 -13.55 -10.13
N MET A 34 -2.17 -13.14 -8.96
CA MET A 34 -0.78 -13.37 -8.56
C MET A 34 -0.61 -14.64 -7.71
N GLY A 35 -1.67 -15.43 -7.53
CA GLY A 35 -1.66 -16.71 -6.81
C GLY A 35 -1.93 -16.59 -5.30
N GLU A 36 -2.51 -15.48 -4.84
CA GLU A 36 -2.96 -15.35 -3.46
C GLU A 36 -4.39 -15.86 -3.32
N THR A 37 -4.57 -16.96 -2.59
CA THR A 37 -5.89 -17.54 -2.29
C THR A 37 -6.16 -17.38 -0.80
N ASN A 38 -7.41 -17.04 -0.43
CA ASN A 38 -7.85 -17.17 0.97
C ASN A 38 -8.37 -18.60 1.17
N ASP A 39 -8.28 -19.13 2.39
CA ASP A 39 -8.74 -20.50 2.73
C ASP A 39 -10.23 -20.76 2.41
N ASP A 40 -11.02 -19.74 2.06
CA ASP A 40 -12.45 -19.82 1.72
C ASP A 40 -12.76 -19.81 0.21
N ASP A 41 -11.77 -19.70 -0.69
CA ASP A 41 -11.99 -19.62 -2.15
C ASP A 41 -11.67 -20.97 -2.83
N ASP A 42 -12.71 -21.73 -3.14
CA ASP A 42 -12.70 -23.04 -3.85
C ASP A 42 -12.84 -22.83 -5.37
N ASP A 43 -12.03 -21.92 -5.94
CA ASP A 43 -12.12 -21.56 -7.37
C ASP A 43 -10.92 -22.11 -8.18
N ASP A 44 -11.27 -22.90 -9.21
CA ASP A 44 -10.44 -23.23 -10.37
C ASP A 44 -10.10 -21.92 -11.12
N PHE A 45 -9.12 -21.18 -10.61
CA PHE A 45 -8.54 -20.07 -11.35
C PHE A 45 -7.63 -20.63 -12.45
N GLU A 46 -8.05 -20.47 -13.71
CA GLU A 46 -7.17 -20.63 -14.86
C GLU A 46 -5.96 -19.69 -14.70
N GLU A 47 -4.85 -20.28 -14.28
CA GLU A 47 -3.54 -19.65 -14.17
C GLU A 47 -3.00 -19.35 -15.57
N ASP A 48 -3.54 -18.36 -16.29
CA ASP A 48 -2.93 -18.00 -17.57
C ASP A 48 -3.19 -16.59 -18.11
N THR A 49 -2.83 -15.58 -17.30
CA THR A 49 -2.22 -14.38 -17.90
C THR A 49 -1.01 -14.01 -17.08
N GLU A 50 0.19 -14.35 -17.59
CA GLU A 50 1.43 -13.96 -16.96
C GLU A 50 1.49 -12.43 -16.84
N LEU A 51 1.19 -11.92 -15.64
CA LEU A 51 1.29 -10.50 -15.38
C LEU A 51 2.75 -10.07 -15.51
N ASP A 52 3.03 -9.23 -16.51
CA ASP A 52 4.34 -8.63 -16.73
C ASP A 52 4.77 -7.83 -15.49
N THR A 53 6.06 -7.95 -15.11
CA THR A 53 6.64 -7.25 -13.97
C THR A 53 6.47 -5.73 -14.07
N ARG A 54 6.54 -5.15 -15.28
CA ARG A 54 6.29 -3.71 -15.47
C ARG A 54 4.86 -3.33 -15.08
N HIS A 55 3.89 -4.18 -15.42
CA HIS A 55 2.49 -3.95 -15.06
C HIS A 55 2.31 -3.99 -13.54
N ILE A 56 2.88 -4.99 -12.87
CA ILE A 56 2.86 -5.11 -11.40
C ILE A 56 3.45 -3.87 -10.73
N VAL A 57 4.62 -3.40 -11.18
CA VAL A 57 5.28 -2.22 -10.63
C VAL A 57 4.44 -0.96 -10.83
N ASN A 58 3.83 -0.78 -12.00
CA ASN A 58 3.00 0.39 -12.28
C ASN A 58 1.73 0.41 -11.43
N LEU A 59 1.06 -0.74 -11.28
CA LEU A 59 -0.11 -0.85 -10.41
C LEU A 59 0.27 -0.62 -8.94
N ALA A 60 1.37 -1.20 -8.47
CA ALA A 60 1.85 -0.99 -7.10
C ALA A 60 2.11 0.51 -6.82
N LYS A 61 2.72 1.22 -7.77
CA LYS A 61 2.93 2.68 -7.65
C LYS A 61 1.60 3.43 -7.60
N MET A 62 0.67 3.11 -8.50
CA MET A 62 -0.64 3.77 -8.58
C MET A 62 -1.45 3.58 -7.29
N PHE A 63 -1.58 2.34 -6.80
CA PHE A 63 -2.25 2.05 -5.53
C PHE A 63 -1.51 2.68 -4.34
N GLY A 64 -0.18 2.71 -4.36
CA GLY A 64 0.61 3.30 -3.29
C GLY A 64 0.41 4.80 -3.18
N THR A 65 0.38 5.51 -4.31
CA THR A 65 0.02 6.93 -4.37
C THR A 65 -1.41 7.16 -3.87
N LEU A 66 -2.37 6.34 -4.33
CA LEU A 66 -3.77 6.44 -3.89
C LEU A 66 -3.91 6.25 -2.37
N MET A 67 -3.17 5.32 -1.78
CA MET A 67 -3.19 5.08 -0.33
C MET A 67 -2.53 6.22 0.46
N ALA A 68 -1.39 6.73 -0.02
CA ALA A 68 -0.69 7.85 0.61
C ALA A 68 -1.54 9.13 0.63
N GLU A 69 -2.38 9.34 -0.39
CA GLU A 69 -3.29 10.48 -0.50
C GLU A 69 -4.64 10.25 0.21
N GLY A 70 -4.84 9.09 0.83
CA GLY A 70 -6.05 8.75 1.59
C GLY A 70 -7.25 8.32 0.72
N GLY A 71 -7.03 8.02 -0.56
CA GLY A 71 -8.05 7.49 -1.47
C GLY A 71 -8.46 6.05 -1.14
N LEU A 72 -7.53 5.24 -0.63
CA LEU A 72 -7.75 3.85 -0.20
C LEU A 72 -7.02 3.59 1.13
N GLY A 73 -7.62 2.81 2.03
CA GLY A 73 -7.00 2.46 3.31
C GLY A 73 -6.09 1.24 3.21
N LEU A 74 -5.16 1.08 4.15
CA LEU A 74 -4.31 -0.12 4.23
C LEU A 74 -5.09 -1.40 4.54
N ASN A 75 -6.29 -1.28 5.10
CA ASN A 75 -7.19 -2.40 5.43
C ASN A 75 -7.59 -3.25 4.22
N VAL A 76 -7.39 -2.77 2.99
CA VAL A 76 -7.59 -3.59 1.78
C VAL A 76 -6.56 -4.72 1.67
N LEU A 77 -5.43 -4.65 2.38
CA LEU A 77 -4.43 -5.71 2.39
C LEU A 77 -4.78 -6.83 3.39
N LYS A 78 -5.94 -6.79 4.05
CA LYS A 78 -6.32 -7.72 5.13
C LYS A 78 -6.44 -9.19 4.71
N ASN A 79 -6.62 -9.43 3.41
CA ASN A 79 -6.72 -10.77 2.84
C ASN A 79 -5.33 -11.38 2.55
N LEU A 80 -4.24 -10.65 2.80
CA LEU A 80 -2.89 -11.15 2.54
C LEU A 80 -2.25 -11.68 3.82
N ASN A 81 -1.64 -12.85 3.71
CA ASN A 81 -0.65 -13.28 4.68
C ASN A 81 0.71 -12.65 4.36
N LEU A 82 0.95 -11.45 4.88
CA LEU A 82 2.18 -10.68 4.62
C LEU A 82 3.49 -11.39 5.03
N SER A 83 3.42 -12.49 5.78
CA SER A 83 4.60 -13.32 6.10
C SER A 83 4.92 -14.35 5.02
N TYR A 84 3.92 -14.75 4.23
CA TYR A 84 3.99 -15.82 3.25
C TYR A 84 3.25 -15.41 1.96
N LEU A 85 3.88 -14.55 1.18
CA LEU A 85 3.35 -14.07 -0.11
C LEU A 85 3.99 -14.81 -1.28
N GLN A 86 3.25 -14.94 -2.37
CA GLN A 86 3.79 -15.32 -3.67
C GLN A 86 4.82 -14.28 -4.16
N ALA A 87 5.74 -14.70 -5.03
CA ALA A 87 6.85 -13.86 -5.47
C ALA A 87 6.37 -12.54 -6.10
N LYS A 88 5.37 -12.60 -7.00
CA LYS A 88 4.79 -11.42 -7.66
C LYS A 88 4.09 -10.48 -6.68
N THR A 89 3.30 -11.03 -5.75
CA THR A 89 2.63 -10.24 -4.70
C THR A 89 3.62 -9.60 -3.74
N LYS A 90 4.68 -10.30 -3.38
CA LYS A 90 5.77 -9.75 -2.56
C LYS A 90 6.40 -8.53 -3.24
N THR A 91 6.74 -8.64 -4.54
CA THR A 91 7.26 -7.51 -5.33
C THR A 91 6.25 -6.37 -5.40
N PHE A 92 4.97 -6.68 -5.63
CA PHE A 92 3.90 -5.68 -5.62
C PHE A 92 3.84 -4.92 -4.30
N CYS A 93 3.74 -5.64 -3.18
CA CYS A 93 3.66 -5.04 -1.84
C CYS A 93 4.92 -4.26 -1.47
N GLU A 94 6.11 -4.73 -1.87
CA GLU A 94 7.35 -4.00 -1.63
C GLU A 94 7.35 -2.65 -2.35
N VAL A 95 7.03 -2.63 -3.65
CA VAL A 95 6.91 -1.38 -4.43
C VAL A 95 5.79 -0.48 -3.90
N LEU A 96 4.67 -1.07 -3.49
CA LEU A 96 3.53 -0.36 -2.90
C LEU A 96 3.96 0.42 -1.65
N PHE A 97 4.58 -0.24 -0.67
CA PHE A 97 5.01 0.41 0.57
C PHE A 97 6.13 1.41 0.36
N ILE A 98 7.10 1.13 -0.53
CA ILE A 98 8.11 2.13 -0.93
C ILE A 98 7.42 3.39 -1.46
N THR A 99 6.44 3.21 -2.36
CA THR A 99 5.71 4.32 -2.96
C THR A 99 4.92 5.09 -1.92
N ILE A 100 4.23 4.41 -0.99
CA ILE A 100 3.49 5.06 0.10
C ILE A 100 4.45 5.94 0.91
N LEU A 101 5.55 5.35 1.40
CA LEU A 101 6.51 6.05 2.25
C LEU A 101 7.11 7.26 1.54
N LEU A 102 7.54 7.13 0.28
CA LEU A 102 8.08 8.27 -0.47
C LEU A 102 7.00 9.33 -0.78
N GLN A 103 5.79 8.93 -1.12
CA GLN A 103 4.70 9.86 -1.45
C GLN A 103 4.28 10.69 -0.23
N THR A 104 4.26 10.11 0.98
CA THR A 104 3.96 10.86 2.21
C THR A 104 4.93 12.02 2.46
N GLN A 105 6.14 11.96 1.89
CA GLN A 105 7.17 12.98 2.09
C GLN A 105 7.16 14.08 1.02
N LYS A 106 6.42 13.91 -0.09
CA LYS A 106 6.42 14.90 -1.19
C LYS A 106 5.85 16.26 -0.81
N ALA A 107 4.89 16.29 0.12
CA ALA A 107 4.27 17.53 0.59
C ALA A 107 5.07 18.19 1.73
N SER A 108 6.09 17.50 2.27
CA SER A 108 6.91 18.05 3.36
C SER A 108 7.82 19.15 2.82
N LYS A 109 7.67 20.36 3.38
CA LYS A 109 8.49 21.52 3.02
C LYS A 109 9.81 21.57 3.81
N GLU A 110 9.83 20.95 4.99
CA GLU A 110 10.96 20.98 5.92
C GLU A 110 11.16 19.59 6.55
N GLY A 111 12.24 18.91 6.16
CA GLY A 111 12.61 17.63 6.75
C GLY A 111 11.60 16.51 6.49
N ARG A 112 11.66 15.48 7.34
CA ARG A 112 10.84 14.28 7.23
C ARG A 112 9.56 14.44 8.05
N ASP A 113 8.42 14.19 7.42
CA ASP A 113 7.09 14.27 8.02
C ASP A 113 6.70 12.93 8.64
N GLU A 114 7.03 12.79 9.92
CA GLU A 114 6.69 11.63 10.74
C GLU A 114 5.17 11.49 10.95
N LYS A 115 4.49 12.63 11.13
CA LYS A 115 3.06 12.67 11.47
C LYS A 115 2.22 12.09 10.36
N THR A 116 2.56 12.39 9.09
CA THR A 116 1.82 11.85 7.94
C THR A 116 1.93 10.32 7.86
N ILE A 117 3.10 9.74 8.14
CA ILE A 117 3.27 8.28 8.19
C ILE A 117 2.47 7.70 9.37
N ALA A 118 2.64 8.26 10.57
CA ALA A 118 1.94 7.78 11.77
C ALA A 118 0.40 7.83 11.59
N ASN A 119 -0.13 8.91 11.01
CA ASN A 119 -1.55 9.06 10.72
C ASN A 119 -2.08 8.08 9.65
N LEU A 120 -1.24 7.62 8.74
CA LEU A 120 -1.62 6.63 7.74
C LEU A 120 -1.70 5.23 8.37
N PHE A 121 -0.68 4.85 9.14
CA PHE A 121 -0.61 3.53 9.78
C PHE A 121 -1.51 3.37 11.00
N SER A 122 -1.83 4.45 11.72
CA SER A 122 -2.79 4.42 12.85
C SER A 122 -4.21 4.02 12.43
N ARG A 123 -4.56 4.18 11.15
CA ARG A 123 -5.86 3.79 10.60
C ARG A 123 -6.07 2.27 10.55
N VAL A 124 -5.03 1.48 10.77
CA VAL A 124 -5.11 0.01 10.83
C VAL A 124 -5.62 -0.49 12.19
N LYS A 125 -5.84 0.40 13.17
CA LYS A 125 -6.37 0.06 14.50
C LYS A 125 -7.65 -0.80 14.47
N ASP A 126 -8.49 -0.62 13.45
CA ASP A 126 -9.76 -1.34 13.30
C ASP A 126 -9.57 -2.73 12.64
N THR A 127 -8.32 -3.13 12.36
CA THR A 127 -7.97 -4.44 11.77
C THR A 127 -6.71 -5.02 12.43
N PRO A 128 -6.75 -5.35 13.74
CA PRO A 128 -5.57 -5.73 14.52
C PRO A 128 -4.80 -6.93 13.99
N GLN A 129 -5.49 -7.88 13.35
CA GLN A 129 -4.90 -9.09 12.78
C GLN A 129 -3.82 -8.80 11.72
N MET A 130 -3.85 -7.62 11.09
CA MET A 130 -2.86 -7.22 10.09
C MET A 130 -1.59 -6.62 10.70
N ILE A 131 -1.65 -6.12 11.94
CA ILE A 131 -0.59 -5.30 12.52
C ILE A 131 0.75 -6.05 12.54
N THR A 132 0.75 -7.29 13.03
CA THR A 132 1.95 -8.14 13.10
C THR A 132 2.53 -8.42 11.71
N GLY A 133 1.67 -8.72 10.72
CA GLY A 133 2.08 -8.95 9.34
C GLY A 133 2.71 -7.71 8.69
N LEU A 134 2.12 -6.53 8.91
CA LEU A 134 2.66 -5.26 8.45
C LEU A 134 4.01 -4.94 9.11
N GLN A 135 4.14 -5.12 10.42
CA GLN A 135 5.40 -4.92 11.13
C GLN A 135 6.50 -5.84 10.58
N TYR A 136 6.19 -7.12 10.38
CA TYR A 136 7.12 -8.08 9.78
C TYR A 136 7.56 -7.62 8.39
N PHE A 137 6.61 -7.33 7.51
CA PHE A 137 6.88 -7.00 6.12
C PHE A 137 7.69 -5.70 5.99
N LEU A 138 7.31 -4.65 6.72
CA LEU A 138 8.02 -3.38 6.74
C LEU A 138 9.46 -3.54 7.25
N LYS A 139 9.67 -4.34 8.30
CA LYS A 139 11.00 -4.52 8.91
C LYS A 139 11.91 -5.44 8.09
N LYS A 140 11.36 -6.53 7.55
CA LYS A 140 12.15 -7.62 6.95
C LYS A 140 12.26 -7.51 5.43
N VAL A 141 11.27 -6.91 4.77
CA VAL A 141 11.25 -6.74 3.32
C VAL A 141 11.55 -5.28 2.98
N VAL A 142 10.62 -4.37 3.25
CA VAL A 142 10.70 -2.97 2.78
C VAL A 142 11.90 -2.23 3.38
N GLY A 143 12.17 -2.38 4.67
CA GLY A 143 13.32 -1.74 5.34
C GLY A 143 14.68 -2.26 4.89
N LYS A 144 14.72 -3.37 4.15
CA LYS A 144 15.94 -3.96 3.57
C LYS A 144 16.00 -3.82 2.05
N THR A 145 15.03 -3.12 1.46
CA THR A 145 14.92 -2.98 0.01
C THR A 145 16.14 -2.28 -0.61
N ASP A 146 16.54 -2.75 -1.78
CA ASP A 146 17.54 -2.14 -2.64
C ASP A 146 16.93 -1.51 -3.90
N ILE A 147 15.63 -1.70 -4.14
CA ILE A 147 14.89 -1.17 -5.30
C ILE A 147 14.29 0.24 -5.07
N ALA A 148 14.45 0.80 -3.87
CA ALA A 148 14.04 2.17 -3.57
C ALA A 148 15.03 3.20 -4.14
N GLY A 149 15.03 3.37 -5.47
CA GLY A 149 15.75 4.43 -6.20
C GLY A 149 17.13 4.82 -5.65
N GLY A 150 17.35 6.12 -5.41
CA GLY A 150 18.64 6.67 -4.96
C GLY A 150 18.91 6.51 -3.46
N LYS A 151 20.15 6.78 -3.01
CA LYS A 151 20.55 6.67 -1.57
C LYS A 151 19.60 7.42 -0.63
N VAL A 152 19.20 8.63 -1.00
CA VAL A 152 18.27 9.47 -0.20
C VAL A 152 16.89 8.82 -0.06
N GLU A 153 16.39 8.21 -1.13
CA GLU A 153 15.10 7.50 -1.10
C GLU A 153 15.19 6.24 -0.25
N LYS A 154 16.27 5.45 -0.38
CA LYS A 154 16.53 4.29 0.49
C LYS A 154 16.57 4.67 1.97
N ASP A 155 17.27 5.75 2.31
CA ASP A 155 17.37 6.23 3.69
C ASP A 155 16.03 6.72 4.23
N THR A 156 15.21 7.32 3.36
CA THR A 156 13.85 7.77 3.69
C THR A 156 12.91 6.59 3.90
N VAL A 157 12.95 5.58 3.04
CA VAL A 157 12.17 4.35 3.20
C VAL A 157 12.55 3.62 4.48
N LYS A 158 13.85 3.45 4.77
CA LYS A 158 14.33 2.82 6.00
C LYS A 158 13.84 3.54 7.26
N TRP A 159 13.89 4.86 7.26
CA TRP A 159 13.35 5.66 8.36
C TRP A 159 11.84 5.54 8.47
N GLY A 160 11.12 5.62 7.34
CA GLY A 160 9.67 5.49 7.29
C GLY A 160 9.18 4.13 7.80
N CYS A 161 9.90 3.05 7.52
CA CYS A 161 9.62 1.72 8.08
C CYS A 161 9.76 1.68 9.61
N LYS A 162 10.69 2.45 10.20
CA LYS A 162 10.83 2.55 11.66
C LYS A 162 9.63 3.26 12.26
N VAL A 163 9.29 4.44 11.74
CA VAL A 163 8.13 5.23 12.18
C VAL A 163 6.84 4.43 12.09
N ALA A 164 6.61 3.78 10.95
CA ALA A 164 5.45 2.92 10.75
C ALA A 164 5.45 1.72 11.71
N GLY A 165 6.60 1.07 11.91
CA GLY A 165 6.76 -0.04 12.84
C GLY A 165 6.47 0.34 14.30
N ASP A 166 6.96 1.50 14.73
CA ASP A 166 6.75 2.05 16.07
C ASP A 166 5.27 2.43 16.27
N THR A 167 4.67 3.10 15.28
CA THR A 167 3.23 3.41 15.29
C THR A 167 2.38 2.14 15.41
N LEU A 168 2.69 1.12 14.62
CA LEU A 168 2.00 -0.17 14.66
C LEU A 168 2.20 -0.89 16.01
N GLN A 169 3.38 -0.75 16.61
CA GLN A 169 3.67 -1.34 17.92
C GLN A 169 2.86 -0.68 19.04
N ASP A 170 2.63 0.62 18.95
CA ASP A 170 1.83 1.38 19.91
C ASP A 170 0.34 1.03 19.84
N LEU A 171 -0.16 0.58 18.67
CA LEU A 171 -1.55 0.10 18.53
C LEU A 171 -1.83 -1.24 19.23
N LEU A 172 -0.78 -2.00 19.60
CA LEU A 172 -0.90 -3.29 20.29
C LEU A 172 -0.79 -3.18 21.82
N LYS A 173 -0.48 -1.99 22.33
CA LYS A 173 -0.40 -1.70 23.77
C LYS A 173 -1.77 -1.34 24.31
#